data_AF-A0A956GZN3-F1
#
_entry.id   AF-A0A956GZN3-F1
#
_cell.length_a   1.000
_cell.length_b   1.000
_cell.length_c   1.000
_cell.angle_alpha   90.00
_cell.angle_beta   90.00
_cell.angle_gamma   90.00
#
_symmetry.space_group_name_H-M   'P 1'
#
loop_
_entity.id
_entity.type
_entity.pdbx_description
1 polymer ?
#
loop_
_entity_poly.entity_id
_entity_poly.type
_entity_poly.pdbx_seq_one_letter_code
_entity_poly.pdbx_strand_id
1 'polypeptide(L)'
;MKSALTLGAVLLGLASASSCKDPEPENFGTVRIELAPLGGDLTIFDGTTQVVATVNYFDECLQNFYLSERTEYQQDGTEGAAVFDRFTEILCNADQTPACEIEAIEQTLLENTMVYNLKVTYTITDPGTLAYSELSVGPVPTEDFAGCKPIVELRQNGLIGRSSDGVQIWRIASLPGSALAATNQGAPLRVDIVRQ
;
A
#
# COMPACT_ATOMS: atom_id res chain seq x y z
N MET A 1 45.02 -62.72 -6.94
CA MET A 1 45.34 -61.28 -6.95
C MET A 1 45.36 -60.79 -8.40
N LYS A 2 44.38 -59.98 -8.80
CA LYS A 2 44.43 -58.94 -9.86
C LYS A 2 43.02 -58.38 -10.08
N SER A 3 42.91 -57.06 -9.97
CA SER A 3 41.71 -56.23 -10.20
C SER A 3 41.30 -56.18 -11.67
N ALA A 4 40.01 -55.88 -11.93
CA ALA A 4 39.56 -55.09 -13.09
C ALA A 4 38.17 -54.47 -12.85
N LEU A 5 38.08 -53.15 -12.99
CA LEU A 5 36.88 -52.28 -13.07
C LEU A 5 36.29 -52.29 -14.49
N THR A 6 34.96 -52.24 -14.67
CA THR A 6 34.23 -51.50 -15.75
C THR A 6 32.71 -51.49 -15.41
N LEU A 7 32.09 -50.40 -14.93
CA LEU A 7 31.37 -49.30 -15.63
C LEU A 7 30.39 -49.67 -16.76
N GLY A 8 29.11 -49.25 -16.62
CA GLY A 8 28.12 -49.23 -17.72
C GLY A 8 26.70 -48.75 -17.36
N ALA A 9 26.48 -47.43 -17.41
CA ALA A 9 25.25 -46.60 -17.65
C ALA A 9 23.84 -47.15 -17.28
N VAL A 10 23.05 -46.58 -16.36
CA VAL A 10 22.39 -45.24 -16.32
C VAL A 10 21.71 -44.81 -17.62
N LEU A 11 20.38 -44.97 -17.66
CA LEU A 11 19.45 -44.10 -18.37
C LEU A 11 18.28 -43.80 -17.41
N LEU A 12 18.56 -42.97 -16.42
CA LEU A 12 17.53 -42.28 -15.64
C LEU A 12 16.94 -41.21 -16.56
N GLY A 13 15.64 -41.31 -16.81
CA GLY A 13 14.87 -40.25 -17.43
C GLY A 13 15.08 -38.97 -16.64
N LEU A 14 15.70 -37.97 -17.29
CA LEU A 14 15.75 -36.61 -16.82
C LEU A 14 14.32 -36.10 -16.78
N ALA A 15 13.68 -36.20 -15.62
CA ALA A 15 12.61 -35.29 -15.27
C ALA A 15 13.24 -33.90 -15.28
N SER A 16 12.97 -33.14 -16.33
CA SER A 16 13.24 -31.71 -16.38
C SER A 16 12.50 -31.09 -15.21
N ALA A 17 13.19 -30.94 -14.07
CA ALA A 17 12.76 -30.03 -13.03
C ALA A 17 12.78 -28.65 -13.68
N SER A 18 11.63 -28.20 -14.16
CA SER A 18 11.38 -26.79 -14.38
C SER A 18 11.74 -26.13 -13.07
N SER A 19 12.90 -25.45 -13.06
CA SER A 19 13.26 -24.50 -12.04
C SER A 19 12.13 -23.48 -12.01
N CYS A 20 11.13 -23.71 -11.16
CA CYS A 20 10.30 -22.64 -10.63
C CYS A 20 11.30 -21.71 -9.95
N LYS A 21 11.78 -20.69 -10.68
CA LYS A 21 12.41 -19.56 -10.01
C LYS A 21 11.34 -19.06 -9.07
N ASP A 22 11.65 -19.07 -7.78
CA ASP A 22 10.84 -18.35 -6.82
C ASP A 22 10.67 -16.92 -7.39
N PRO A 23 9.43 -16.40 -7.41
CA PRO A 23 9.21 -15.05 -7.89
C PRO A 23 10.12 -14.11 -7.09
N GLU A 24 10.71 -13.14 -7.78
CA GLU A 24 11.49 -12.11 -7.08
C GLU A 24 10.62 -11.49 -5.99
N PRO A 25 11.15 -11.30 -4.77
CA PRO A 25 10.38 -10.75 -3.68
C PRO A 25 9.84 -9.37 -4.06
N GLU A 26 8.58 -9.10 -3.69
CA GLU A 26 8.00 -7.78 -3.92
C GLU A 26 8.74 -6.73 -3.07
N ASN A 27 9.35 -5.75 -3.74
CA ASN A 27 10.10 -4.68 -3.11
C ASN A 27 9.22 -3.60 -2.47
N PHE A 28 7.94 -3.55 -2.86
CA PHE A 28 6.96 -2.57 -2.40
C PHE A 28 5.65 -3.26 -2.08
N GLY A 29 4.92 -2.73 -1.10
CA GLY A 29 3.58 -3.17 -0.73
C GLY A 29 2.70 -2.00 -0.31
N THR A 30 1.66 -2.32 0.44
CA THR A 30 0.66 -1.35 0.90
C THR A 30 0.51 -1.39 2.41
N VAL A 31 -0.04 -0.30 2.95
CA VAL A 31 -0.68 -0.28 4.26
C VAL A 31 -2.19 -0.26 4.06
N ARG A 32 -2.95 -0.83 4.98
CA ARG A 32 -4.40 -1.00 4.83
C ARG A 32 -5.15 -0.18 5.88
N ILE A 33 -6.21 0.51 5.47
CA ILE A 33 -7.07 1.31 6.35
C ILE A 33 -8.51 0.79 6.22
N GLU A 34 -9.10 0.31 7.31
CA GLU A 34 -10.48 -0.18 7.33
C GLU A 34 -11.45 0.95 7.73
N LEU A 35 -12.50 1.15 6.93
CA LEU A 35 -13.51 2.18 7.12
C LEU A 35 -14.67 1.68 8.00
N ALA A 36 -14.66 1.96 9.30
CA ALA A 36 -15.77 1.58 10.18
C ALA A 36 -16.75 2.75 10.39
N PRO A 37 -17.99 2.71 9.86
CA PRO A 37 -18.97 3.76 10.15
C PRO A 37 -19.33 3.77 11.64
N LEU A 38 -19.25 4.95 12.28
CA LEU A 38 -19.53 5.11 13.69
C LEU A 38 -20.99 4.72 13.98
N GLY A 39 -21.20 3.83 14.95
CA GLY A 39 -22.53 3.31 15.27
C GLY A 39 -23.14 2.40 14.20
N GLY A 40 -22.40 2.05 13.14
CA GLY A 40 -22.89 1.21 12.04
C GLY A 40 -23.80 1.94 11.05
N ASP A 41 -23.84 3.27 11.06
CA ASP A 41 -24.64 4.05 10.11
C ASP A 41 -24.00 4.05 8.71
N LEU A 42 -24.53 3.21 7.82
CA LEU A 42 -24.03 3.07 6.46
C LEU A 42 -24.28 4.33 5.59
N THR A 43 -25.27 5.16 5.96
CA THR A 43 -25.63 6.36 5.19
C THR A 43 -24.58 7.47 5.27
N ILE A 44 -23.59 7.32 6.16
CA ILE A 44 -22.43 8.22 6.26
C ILE A 44 -21.69 8.35 4.91
N PHE A 45 -21.70 7.30 4.10
CA PHE A 45 -21.00 7.26 2.81
C PHE A 45 -21.84 7.77 1.64
N ASP A 46 -23.13 8.07 1.83
CA ASP A 46 -24.01 8.50 0.75
C ASP A 46 -23.49 9.75 0.03
N GLY A 47 -23.35 9.65 -1.30
CA GLY A 47 -22.85 10.73 -2.15
C GLY A 47 -21.32 10.84 -2.23
N THR A 48 -20.57 9.91 -1.62
CA THR A 48 -19.10 9.89 -1.73
C THR A 48 -18.66 9.47 -3.12
N THR A 49 -18.00 10.36 -3.86
CA THR A 49 -17.43 10.03 -5.18
C THR A 49 -15.91 10.02 -5.16
N GLN A 50 -15.29 10.57 -4.12
CA GLN A 50 -13.84 10.60 -3.97
C GLN A 50 -13.46 10.29 -2.52
N VAL A 51 -12.40 9.51 -2.33
CA VAL A 51 -11.72 9.35 -1.04
C VAL A 51 -10.28 9.80 -1.18
N VAL A 52 -9.78 10.55 -0.21
CA VAL A 52 -8.37 10.95 -0.15
C VAL A 52 -7.77 10.35 1.10
N ALA A 53 -6.77 9.48 0.91
CA ALA A 53 -6.00 8.88 1.99
C ALA A 53 -4.57 9.43 1.98
N THR A 54 -4.11 9.94 3.11
CA THR A 54 -2.77 10.50 3.29
C THR A 54 -2.11 9.85 4.51
N VAL A 55 -0.96 9.22 4.30
CA VAL A 55 -0.11 8.68 5.36
C VAL A 55 1.21 9.44 5.40
N ASN A 56 1.70 9.71 6.61
CA ASN A 56 2.95 10.44 6.82
C ASN A 56 4.08 9.44 7.01
N TYR A 57 5.26 9.71 6.49
CA TYR A 57 6.44 8.91 6.78
C TYR A 57 6.87 9.22 8.23
N PHE A 58 6.61 8.26 9.13
CA PHE A 58 6.65 8.51 10.57
C PHE A 58 8.08 8.62 11.08
N ASP A 59 8.97 7.77 10.58
CA ASP A 59 10.34 7.66 11.05
C ASP A 59 11.37 8.01 9.95
N GLU A 60 12.63 8.00 10.35
CA GLU A 60 13.77 8.29 9.48
C GLU A 60 14.01 7.20 8.43
N CYS A 61 13.45 5.99 8.58
CA CYS A 61 13.68 4.89 7.64
C CYS A 61 13.21 5.25 6.23
N LEU A 62 11.94 5.67 6.11
CA LEU A 62 11.37 6.07 4.82
C LEU A 62 11.99 7.36 4.29
N GLN A 63 12.34 8.29 5.17
CA GLN A 63 12.98 9.55 4.78
C GLN A 63 14.37 9.29 4.19
N ASN A 64 15.22 8.51 4.86
CA ASN A 64 16.56 8.17 4.39
C ASN A 64 16.51 7.33 3.10
N PHE A 65 15.57 6.38 3.01
CA PHE A 65 15.34 5.59 1.81
C PHE A 65 15.13 6.52 0.60
N TYR A 66 14.14 7.41 0.67
CA TYR A 66 13.82 8.25 -0.48
C TYR A 66 14.79 9.40 -0.71
N LEU A 67 15.39 9.99 0.34
CA LEU A 67 16.18 11.22 0.21
C LEU A 67 17.68 10.99 0.05
N SER A 68 18.20 9.81 0.40
CA SER A 68 19.65 9.59 0.47
C SER A 68 20.10 8.24 -0.10
N GLU A 69 19.39 7.15 0.19
CA GLU A 69 19.87 5.80 -0.13
C GLU A 69 19.37 5.29 -1.47
N ARG A 70 18.13 5.60 -1.81
CA ARG A 70 17.34 5.01 -2.91
C ARG A 70 16.53 6.09 -3.64
N THR A 71 17.18 7.21 -3.96
CA THR A 71 16.54 8.37 -4.60
C THR A 71 15.96 8.03 -5.96
N GLU A 72 16.45 7.00 -6.64
CA GLU A 72 15.91 6.47 -7.88
C GLU A 72 14.45 5.97 -7.76
N TYR A 73 13.99 5.66 -6.54
CA TYR A 73 12.63 5.20 -6.25
C TYR A 73 11.68 6.30 -5.77
N GLN A 74 12.09 7.57 -5.74
CA GLN A 74 11.13 8.68 -5.61
C GLN A 74 10.10 8.65 -6.76
N GLN A 75 8.92 9.26 -6.57
CA GLN A 75 7.86 9.24 -7.59
C GLN A 75 8.33 9.74 -8.97
N ASP A 76 9.17 10.77 -9.00
CA ASP A 76 9.79 11.33 -10.21
C ASP A 76 11.21 10.79 -10.48
N GLY A 77 11.64 9.81 -9.70
CA GLY A 77 12.88 9.07 -9.89
C GLY A 77 12.84 8.12 -11.09
N THR A 78 14.02 7.68 -11.53
CA THR A 78 14.17 6.86 -12.75
C THR A 78 13.50 5.48 -12.66
N GLU A 79 13.44 4.89 -11.47
CA GLU A 79 12.82 3.59 -11.21
C GLU A 79 11.44 3.74 -10.54
N GLY A 80 11.26 4.79 -9.74
CA GLY A 80 10.03 5.01 -8.98
C GLY A 80 8.80 5.27 -9.83
N ALA A 81 8.93 5.96 -10.97
CA ALA A 81 7.79 6.22 -11.86
C ALA A 81 7.05 4.93 -12.25
N ALA A 82 7.79 3.87 -12.64
CA ALA A 82 7.20 2.58 -12.99
C ALA A 82 6.56 1.87 -11.79
N VAL A 83 7.11 2.04 -10.59
CA VAL A 83 6.52 1.52 -9.33
C VAL A 83 5.20 2.21 -9.05
N PHE A 84 5.14 3.55 -9.13
CA PHE A 84 3.92 4.31 -8.89
C PHE A 84 2.83 3.99 -9.93
N ASP A 85 3.20 3.90 -11.22
CA ASP A 85 2.28 3.52 -12.29
C ASP A 85 1.68 2.14 -12.04
N ARG A 86 2.50 1.14 -11.67
CA ARG A 86 2.01 -0.20 -11.30
C ARG A 86 0.99 -0.15 -10.16
N PHE A 87 1.23 0.71 -9.16
CA PHE A 87 0.34 0.82 -8.02
C PHE A 87 -1.02 1.42 -8.38
N THR A 88 -1.10 2.29 -9.40
CA THR A 88 -2.40 2.77 -9.90
C THR A 88 -3.30 1.62 -10.38
N GLU A 89 -2.71 0.53 -10.87
CA GLU A 89 -3.44 -0.63 -11.39
C GLU A 89 -3.84 -1.63 -10.30
N ILE A 90 -3.17 -1.68 -9.15
CA ILE A 90 -3.38 -2.75 -8.14
C ILE A 90 -4.11 -2.28 -6.88
N LEU A 91 -4.07 -0.99 -6.53
CA LEU A 91 -4.62 -0.50 -5.26
C LEU A 91 -6.13 -0.71 -5.11
N CYS A 92 -6.89 -0.69 -6.21
CA CYS A 92 -8.34 -0.95 -6.23
C CYS A 92 -8.72 -2.42 -6.47
N ASN A 93 -7.74 -3.33 -6.60
CA ASN A 93 -7.96 -4.73 -6.98
C ASN A 93 -7.64 -5.74 -5.86
N ALA A 94 -7.39 -5.26 -4.63
CA ALA A 94 -7.14 -6.13 -3.50
C ALA A 94 -8.45 -6.68 -2.89
N ASP A 95 -8.33 -7.74 -2.10
CA ASP A 95 -9.46 -8.30 -1.36
C ASP A 95 -10.04 -7.25 -0.41
N GLN A 96 -11.38 -7.21 -0.30
CA GLN A 96 -12.13 -6.28 0.57
C GLN A 96 -11.96 -4.78 0.24
N THR A 97 -11.36 -4.45 -0.90
CA THR A 97 -11.29 -3.07 -1.40
C THR A 97 -12.65 -2.62 -1.95
N PRO A 98 -13.05 -1.36 -1.72
CA PRO A 98 -14.31 -0.85 -2.29
C PRO A 98 -14.24 -0.77 -3.81
N ALA A 99 -15.38 -0.64 -4.48
CA ALA A 99 -15.41 -0.39 -5.91
C ALA A 99 -14.82 1.01 -6.20
N CYS A 100 -13.60 1.02 -6.73
CA CYS A 100 -12.85 2.25 -6.96
C CYS A 100 -11.94 2.20 -8.18
N GLU A 101 -11.47 3.39 -8.57
CA GLU A 101 -10.37 3.62 -9.50
C GLU A 101 -9.37 4.57 -8.84
N ILE A 102 -8.10 4.51 -9.23
CA ILE A 102 -7.07 5.43 -8.73
C ILE A 102 -7.03 6.67 -9.61
N GLU A 103 -7.31 7.83 -9.02
CA GLU A 103 -7.20 9.12 -9.70
C GLU A 103 -5.76 9.62 -9.68
N ALA A 104 -5.09 9.54 -8.51
CA ALA A 104 -3.72 10.00 -8.34
C ALA A 104 -3.03 9.33 -7.16
N ILE A 105 -1.72 9.16 -7.30
CA ILE A 105 -0.79 8.87 -6.20
C ILE A 105 0.23 10.02 -6.19
N GLU A 106 0.41 10.68 -5.06
CA GLU A 106 1.27 11.85 -4.91
C GLU A 106 2.19 11.67 -3.70
N GLN A 107 3.50 11.66 -3.94
CA GLN A 107 4.55 11.65 -2.93
C GLN A 107 5.02 13.08 -2.66
N THR A 108 5.02 13.48 -1.39
CA THR A 108 5.58 14.76 -0.96
C THR A 108 6.83 14.51 -0.11
N LEU A 109 7.95 15.10 -0.53
CA LEU A 109 9.25 15.02 0.14
C LEU A 109 9.84 16.43 0.32
N LEU A 110 9.29 17.21 1.26
CA LEU A 110 9.70 18.60 1.48
C LEU A 110 10.61 18.72 2.71
N GLU A 111 11.92 18.76 2.48
CA GLU A 111 12.91 18.89 3.56
C GLU A 111 12.78 20.21 4.34
N ASN A 112 12.51 21.32 3.65
CA ASN A 112 12.42 22.65 4.26
C ASN A 112 11.29 22.77 5.29
N THR A 113 10.20 22.03 5.10
CA THR A 113 9.02 22.04 5.97
C THR A 113 8.86 20.75 6.77
N MET A 114 9.80 19.81 6.62
CA MET A 114 9.75 18.46 7.20
C MET A 114 8.41 17.75 6.92
N VAL A 115 7.89 17.92 5.70
CA VAL A 115 6.64 17.29 5.26
C VAL A 115 6.98 16.13 4.34
N TYR A 116 6.79 14.93 4.86
CA TYR A 116 7.03 13.67 4.16
C TYR A 116 5.77 12.81 4.20
N ASN A 117 5.12 12.63 3.07
CA ASN A 117 3.87 11.88 3.01
C ASN A 117 3.63 11.23 1.65
N LEU A 118 2.68 10.30 1.66
CA LEU A 118 2.10 9.69 0.48
C LEU A 118 0.59 9.90 0.52
N LYS A 119 0.05 10.42 -0.56
CA LYS A 119 -1.38 10.69 -0.73
C LYS A 119 -1.91 9.88 -1.91
N VAL A 120 -3.00 9.16 -1.70
CA VAL A 120 -3.74 8.43 -2.73
C VAL A 120 -5.14 9.00 -2.81
N THR A 121 -5.55 9.34 -4.03
CA THR A 121 -6.90 9.82 -4.36
C THR A 121 -7.63 8.72 -5.12
N TYR A 122 -8.72 8.24 -4.54
CA TYR A 122 -9.58 7.20 -5.11
C TYR A 122 -10.83 7.86 -5.67
N THR A 123 -11.20 7.50 -6.90
CA THR A 123 -12.54 7.68 -7.41
C THR A 123 -13.39 6.51 -6.94
N ILE A 124 -14.52 6.78 -6.28
CA ILE A 124 -15.42 5.74 -5.78
C ILE A 124 -16.55 5.54 -6.79
N THR A 125 -16.67 4.33 -7.32
CA THR A 125 -17.68 3.99 -8.33
C THR A 125 -18.96 3.42 -7.71
N ASP A 126 -18.87 2.83 -6.52
CA ASP A 126 -20.03 2.43 -5.71
C ASP A 126 -19.82 2.77 -4.22
N PRO A 127 -20.41 3.86 -3.69
CA PRO A 127 -20.29 4.26 -2.30
C PRO A 127 -20.85 3.22 -1.32
N GLY A 128 -21.77 2.37 -1.76
CA GLY A 128 -22.36 1.31 -0.94
C GLY A 128 -21.35 0.22 -0.53
N THR A 129 -20.20 0.17 -1.20
CA THR A 129 -19.11 -0.76 -0.90
C THR A 129 -18.12 -0.24 0.14
N LEU A 130 -18.21 1.03 0.58
CA LEU A 130 -17.22 1.65 1.45
C LEU A 130 -17.24 1.11 2.88
N ALA A 131 -18.41 0.74 3.41
CA ALA A 131 -18.53 0.32 4.80
C ALA A 131 -17.76 -0.98 5.07
N TYR A 132 -16.85 -0.94 6.06
CA TYR A 132 -15.95 -2.02 6.44
C TYR A 132 -15.03 -2.51 5.32
N SER A 133 -14.86 -1.71 4.27
CA SER A 133 -13.87 -1.96 3.23
C SER A 133 -12.48 -1.52 3.68
N GLU A 134 -11.47 -2.08 3.01
CA GLU A 134 -10.06 -1.76 3.24
C GLU A 134 -9.50 -0.94 2.07
N LEU A 135 -9.01 0.26 2.36
CA LEU A 135 -8.27 1.06 1.40
C LEU A 135 -6.78 0.74 1.52
N SER A 136 -6.18 0.34 0.42
CA SER A 136 -4.74 0.06 0.32
C SER A 136 -3.97 1.31 -0.09
N VAL A 137 -3.09 1.81 0.77
CA VAL A 137 -2.24 2.99 0.51
C VAL A 137 -0.81 2.54 0.21
N GLY A 138 -0.27 2.92 -0.94
CA GLY A 138 1.07 2.57 -1.39
C GLY A 138 1.45 3.31 -2.67
N PRO A 139 2.68 3.13 -3.19
CA PRO A 139 3.68 2.15 -2.77
C PRO A 139 4.44 2.54 -1.50
N VAL A 140 4.71 1.55 -0.63
CA VAL A 140 5.64 1.67 0.52
C VAL A 140 6.66 0.53 0.42
N PRO A 141 7.98 0.79 0.54
CA PRO A 141 8.99 -0.27 0.42
C PRO A 141 8.79 -1.34 1.50
N THR A 142 9.17 -2.57 1.22
CA THR A 142 9.20 -3.65 2.23
C THR A 142 10.41 -3.50 3.15
N GLU A 143 10.38 -4.12 4.33
CA GLU A 143 11.50 -4.07 5.28
C GLU A 143 12.79 -4.64 4.68
N ASP A 144 12.70 -5.74 3.95
CA ASP A 144 13.85 -6.34 3.25
C ASP A 144 14.45 -5.41 2.21
N PHE A 145 13.61 -4.65 1.50
CA PHE A 145 14.05 -3.73 0.46
C PHE A 145 14.60 -2.42 1.02
N ALA A 146 13.97 -1.89 2.07
CA ALA A 146 14.41 -0.68 2.75
C ALA A 146 15.64 -0.91 3.64
N GLY A 147 15.89 -2.14 4.11
CA GLY A 147 16.93 -2.45 5.09
C GLY A 147 16.62 -1.95 6.51
N CYS A 148 15.41 -1.44 6.72
CA CYS A 148 14.86 -0.95 7.99
C CYS A 148 13.33 -1.11 7.96
N LYS A 149 12.69 -1.02 9.13
CA LYS A 149 11.23 -1.14 9.22
C LYS A 149 10.56 0.15 8.72
N PRO A 150 9.85 0.15 7.57
CA PRO A 150 9.23 1.34 7.03
C PRO A 150 7.88 1.57 7.71
N ILE A 151 7.77 2.64 8.51
CA ILE A 151 6.54 2.96 9.25
C ILE A 151 5.91 4.24 8.72
N VAL A 152 4.60 4.17 8.48
CA VAL A 152 3.77 5.35 8.19
C VAL A 152 2.78 5.62 9.32
N GLU A 153 2.37 6.88 9.44
CA GLU A 153 1.40 7.36 10.42
C GLU A 153 0.15 7.91 9.70
N LEU A 154 -1.01 7.37 10.07
CA LEU A 154 -2.30 7.93 9.72
C LEU A 154 -2.70 9.00 10.75
N ARG A 155 -2.92 10.24 10.29
CA ARG A 155 -3.40 11.33 11.16
C ARG A 155 -4.92 11.49 11.06
N GLN A 156 -5.50 12.25 11.98
CA GLN A 156 -6.96 12.49 12.04
C GLN A 156 -7.53 13.07 10.73
N ASN A 157 -6.76 13.87 10.00
CA ASN A 157 -7.12 14.45 8.71
C ASN A 157 -6.60 13.63 7.51
N GLY A 158 -5.97 12.47 7.77
CA GLY A 158 -5.35 11.62 6.76
C GLY A 158 -6.35 10.75 6.01
N LEU A 159 -7.66 10.83 6.30
CA LEU A 159 -8.68 10.14 5.52
C LEU A 159 -9.97 10.94 5.51
N ILE A 160 -10.41 11.29 4.29
CA ILE A 160 -11.62 12.08 4.06
C ILE A 160 -12.37 11.55 2.85
N GLY A 161 -13.70 11.60 2.89
CA GLY A 161 -14.56 11.37 1.74
C GLY A 161 -15.21 12.65 1.26
N ARG A 162 -15.38 12.76 -0.06
CA ARG A 162 -15.89 13.96 -0.74
C ARG A 162 -16.97 13.62 -1.75
N SER A 163 -17.85 14.60 -1.98
CA SER A 163 -18.82 14.59 -3.09
C SER A 163 -18.15 14.91 -4.43
N SER A 164 -18.93 14.83 -5.51
CA SER A 164 -18.52 15.22 -6.86
C SER A 164 -18.10 16.69 -6.98
N ASP A 165 -18.62 17.53 -6.09
CA ASP A 165 -18.31 18.96 -6.04
C ASP A 165 -17.08 19.26 -5.15
N GLY A 166 -16.40 18.22 -4.65
CA GLY A 166 -15.24 18.32 -3.77
C GLY A 166 -15.57 18.66 -2.32
N VAL A 167 -16.86 18.67 -1.94
CA VAL A 167 -17.30 18.95 -0.57
C VAL A 167 -17.04 17.74 0.32
N GLN A 168 -16.39 17.93 1.47
CA GLN A 168 -16.17 16.84 2.43
C GLN A 168 -17.49 16.37 3.05
N ILE A 169 -17.76 15.07 2.97
CA ILE A 169 -18.98 14.43 3.49
C ILE A 169 -18.71 13.76 4.84
N TRP A 170 -17.54 13.18 5.01
CA TRP A 170 -17.16 12.46 6.21
C TRP A 170 -15.65 12.52 6.44
N ARG A 171 -15.25 12.16 7.66
CA ARG A 171 -13.86 12.08 8.09
C ARG A 171 -13.69 11.05 9.20
N ILE A 172 -12.45 10.79 9.59
CA ILE A 172 -12.12 10.06 10.81
C ILE A 172 -12.73 10.78 12.02
N ALA A 173 -13.48 10.02 12.82
CA ALA A 173 -13.93 10.37 14.16
C ALA A 173 -12.89 9.95 15.20
N SER A 174 -12.41 8.70 15.12
CA SER A 174 -11.45 8.13 16.05
C SER A 174 -10.37 7.34 15.29
N LEU A 175 -9.13 7.46 15.77
CA LEU A 175 -8.02 6.61 15.33
C LEU A 175 -7.94 5.37 16.23
N PRO A 176 -7.38 4.26 15.74
CA PRO A 176 -7.06 3.10 16.56
C PRO A 176 -6.03 3.45 17.64
N GLY A 177 -5.87 2.58 18.65
CA GLY A 177 -4.90 2.80 19.74
C GLY A 177 -3.45 3.01 19.28
N SER A 178 -3.11 2.56 18.07
CA SER A 178 -1.91 2.93 17.33
C SER A 178 -2.29 3.29 15.90
N ALA A 179 -1.96 4.49 15.46
CA ALA A 179 -2.15 4.94 14.08
C ALA A 179 -0.94 4.68 13.17
N LEU A 180 0.01 3.86 13.64
CA LEU A 180 1.20 3.45 12.93
C LEU A 180 0.97 2.15 12.17
N ALA A 181 1.45 2.11 10.93
CA ALA A 181 1.37 0.97 10.03
C ALA A 181 2.72 0.71 9.38
N ALA A 182 3.01 -0.56 9.11
CA ALA A 182 4.16 -0.97 8.30
C ALA A 182 3.67 -1.67 7.04
N THR A 183 4.50 -1.68 6.00
CA THR A 183 4.20 -2.36 4.73
C THR A 183 3.77 -3.81 4.97
N ASN A 184 2.71 -4.25 4.29
CA ASN A 184 2.16 -5.60 4.40
C ASN A 184 1.74 -6.00 5.84
N GLN A 185 1.29 -5.02 6.62
CA GLN A 185 0.73 -5.24 7.95
C GLN A 185 -0.31 -6.37 7.98
N GLY A 186 -0.29 -7.17 9.06
CA GLY A 186 -1.24 -8.26 9.25
C GLY A 186 -2.69 -7.79 9.39
N ALA A 187 -2.94 -6.72 10.17
CA ALA A 187 -4.28 -6.16 10.38
C ALA A 187 -4.37 -4.71 9.86
N PRO A 188 -5.50 -4.29 9.25
CA PRO A 188 -5.69 -2.92 8.81
C PRO A 188 -5.76 -1.93 9.98
N LEU A 189 -5.46 -0.66 9.72
CA LEU A 189 -5.78 0.45 10.61
C LEU A 189 -7.28 0.72 10.55
N ARG A 190 -8.03 0.15 11.48
CA ARG A 190 -9.47 0.41 11.60
C ARG A 190 -9.72 1.80 12.18
N VAL A 191 -10.43 2.63 11.43
CA VAL A 191 -10.81 3.98 11.84
C VAL A 191 -12.32 4.11 11.94
N ASP A 192 -12.81 4.80 12.97
CA ASP A 192 -14.23 5.14 13.02
C ASP A 192 -14.48 6.38 12.16
N ILE A 193 -15.52 6.34 11.33
CA ILE A 193 -15.89 7.40 10.40
C ILE A 193 -17.17 8.09 10.87
N VAL A 194 -17.21 9.42 10.77
CA VAL A 194 -18.40 10.24 11.07
C VAL A 194 -18.70 11.21 9.94
N ARG A 195 -19.99 11.51 9.76
CA ARG A 195 -20.47 12.54 8.84
C ARG A 195 -19.99 13.94 9.25
N GLN A 196 -19.84 14.84 8.28
CA GLN A 196 -19.58 16.26 8.47
C GLN A 196 -20.83 17.12 8.37
#